data_AF-A0A7S3YFR7-F1
#
_entry.id   AF-A0A7S3YFR7-F1
#
_cell.length_a   1.000
_cell.length_b   1.000
_cell.length_c   1.000
_cell.angle_alpha   90.00
_cell.angle_beta   90.00
_cell.angle_gamma   90.00
#
_symmetry.space_group_name_H-M   'P 1'
#
loop_
_entity.id
_entity.type
_entity.pdbx_description
1 polymer ?
#
loop_
_entity_poly.entity_id
_entity_poly.type
_entity_poly.pdbx_seq_one_letter_code
_entity_poly.pdbx_strand_id
1 'polypeptide(L)'
;TYCKAIQEHCENAKRKVHVVNLDPAAEHFEYSVAFDIRDLISLEDVMEELEYGPNGGLVYCMEYLLENIDWLKDELDNYDDDEYLIFDCPGQVELYSHIPVMKEVLGHLKMWGYRPA
;
A
#
# COMPACT_ATOMS: atom_id res chain seq x y z
N THR A 1 3.64 14.04 7.89
CA THR A 1 3.96 13.51 6.54
C THR A 1 2.99 14.07 5.50
N TYR A 2 3.16 13.76 4.21
CA TYR A 2 2.21 14.15 3.16
C TYR A 2 0.81 13.57 3.43
N CYS A 3 0.71 12.28 3.76
CA CYS A 3 -0.56 11.60 4.06
C CYS A 3 -1.36 12.32 5.16
N LYS A 4 -0.70 12.66 6.28
CA LYS A 4 -1.29 13.45 7.36
C LYS A 4 -1.85 14.79 6.88
N ALA A 5 -1.05 15.56 6.14
CA ALA A 5 -1.45 16.88 5.67
C ALA A 5 -2.63 16.82 4.69
N ILE A 6 -2.69 15.80 3.83
CA ILE A 6 -3.82 15.61 2.91
C ILE A 6 -5.07 15.13 3.65
N GLN A 7 -4.95 14.21 4.62
CA GLN A 7 -6.09 13.82 5.47
C GLN A 7 -6.70 15.04 6.16
N GLU A 8 -5.89 15.82 6.88
CA GLU A 8 -6.35 17.04 7.55
C GLU A 8 -6.97 18.04 6.56
N HIS A 9 -6.39 18.20 5.36
CA HIS A 9 -6.92 19.08 4.33
C HIS A 9 -8.29 18.62 3.80
N CYS A 10 -8.42 17.34 3.45
CA CYS A 10 -9.65 16.76 2.92
C CYS A 10 -10.77 16.74 3.97
N GLU A 11 -10.46 16.43 5.22
CA GLU A 11 -11.41 16.50 6.34
C GLU A 11 -11.99 17.91 6.49
N ASN A 12 -11.12 18.94 6.49
CA ASN A 12 -11.55 20.33 6.52
C ASN A 12 -12.39 20.74 5.30
N ALA A 13 -12.13 20.13 4.14
CA ALA A 13 -12.89 20.31 2.90
C ALA A 13 -14.16 19.44 2.83
N LYS A 14 -14.47 18.64 3.86
CA LYS A 14 -15.57 17.67 3.90
C LYS A 14 -15.52 16.63 2.77
N ARG A 15 -14.32 16.22 2.40
CA ARG A 15 -14.06 15.12 1.46
C ARG A 15 -13.58 13.91 2.25
N LYS A 16 -14.18 12.75 1.98
CA LYS A 16 -13.73 11.49 2.56
C LYS A 16 -12.45 11.04 1.87
N VAL A 17 -11.43 10.74 2.66
CA VAL A 17 -10.16 10.23 2.18
C VAL A 17 -9.64 9.15 3.11
N HIS A 18 -9.16 8.07 2.54
CA HIS A 18 -8.68 6.88 3.23
C HIS A 18 -7.22 6.67 2.85
N VAL A 19 -6.34 6.55 3.83
CA VAL A 19 -4.92 6.24 3.57
C VAL A 19 -4.73 4.74 3.73
N VAL A 20 -4.24 4.10 2.69
CA VAL A 20 -3.88 2.69 2.64
C VAL A 20 -2.38 2.57 2.83
N ASN A 21 -1.92 1.77 3.79
CA ASN A 21 -0.50 1.45 3.88
C ASN A 21 -0.16 0.25 3.00
N LEU A 22 0.71 0.46 2.02
CA LEU A 22 1.35 -0.59 1.21
C LEU A 22 2.85 -0.73 1.51
N ASP A 23 3.40 -0.02 2.49
CA ASP A 23 4.79 -0.22 2.93
C ASP A 23 4.87 -1.26 4.06
N PRO A 24 5.38 -2.49 3.79
CA PRO A 24 5.50 -3.53 4.80
C PRO A 24 6.63 -3.23 5.80
N ALA A 25 7.45 -2.20 5.57
CA ALA A 25 8.47 -1.71 6.51
C ALA A 25 8.01 -0.52 7.35
N ALA A 26 6.75 -0.09 7.24
CA ALA A 26 6.24 1.02 8.04
C ALA A 26 6.31 0.69 9.55
N GLU A 27 6.82 1.64 10.36
CA GLU A 27 6.92 1.48 11.82
C GLU A 27 5.73 2.11 12.54
N HIS A 28 5.49 3.41 12.31
CA HIS A 28 4.51 4.22 13.02
C HIS A 28 3.80 5.21 12.10
N PHE A 29 2.50 5.42 12.32
CA PHE A 29 1.68 6.39 11.59
C PHE A 29 1.26 7.54 12.50
N GLU A 30 1.34 8.77 11.99
CA GLU A 30 0.79 9.97 12.66
C GLU A 30 -0.58 10.37 12.11
N TYR A 31 -1.25 9.44 11.43
CA TYR A 31 -2.47 9.66 10.64
C TYR A 31 -3.29 8.36 10.63
N SER A 32 -4.55 8.42 10.20
CA SER A 32 -5.42 7.24 10.23
C SER A 32 -5.15 6.35 9.02
N VAL A 33 -4.77 5.10 9.26
CA VAL A 33 -4.67 4.08 8.22
C VAL A 33 -5.98 3.32 8.11
N ALA A 34 -6.45 3.11 6.89
CA ALA A 34 -7.71 2.48 6.56
C ALA A 34 -7.57 0.95 6.57
N PHE A 35 -6.53 0.43 5.91
CA PHE A 35 -6.02 -0.93 6.04
C PHE A 35 -4.50 -0.95 5.77
N ASP A 36 -3.84 -2.00 6.24
CA ASP A 36 -2.39 -2.10 6.32
C ASP A 36 -1.88 -3.42 5.73
N ILE A 37 -0.96 -3.34 4.75
CA ILE A 37 -0.32 -4.52 4.16
C ILE A 37 0.34 -5.44 5.20
N ARG A 38 0.73 -4.91 6.36
CA ARG A 38 1.35 -5.69 7.45
C ARG A 38 0.38 -6.72 8.04
N ASP A 39 -0.93 -6.57 7.83
CA ASP A 39 -1.93 -7.58 8.20
C ASP A 39 -1.90 -8.80 7.23
N LEU A 40 -1.36 -8.62 6.02
CA LEU A 40 -1.08 -9.69 5.05
C LEU A 40 0.35 -10.23 5.20
N ILE A 41 1.34 -9.33 5.20
CA ILE A 41 2.77 -9.65 5.27
C ILE A 41 3.58 -8.43 5.74
N SER A 42 4.46 -8.63 6.73
CA SER A 42 5.36 -7.59 7.24
C SER A 42 6.83 -7.87 6.85
N LEU A 43 7.63 -6.81 6.73
CA LEU A 43 9.06 -6.96 6.46
C LEU A 43 9.79 -7.68 7.61
N GLU A 44 9.37 -7.39 8.85
CA GLU A 44 9.96 -7.97 10.07
C GLU A 44 9.81 -9.50 10.04
N ASP A 45 8.60 -10.01 9.84
CA ASP A 45 8.33 -11.46 9.79
C ASP A 45 9.13 -12.14 8.67
N VAL A 46 9.21 -11.50 7.50
CA VAL A 46 9.97 -12.03 6.35
C VAL A 46 11.46 -12.11 6.64
N MET A 47 12.02 -11.09 7.30
CA MET A 47 13.44 -11.08 7.67
C MET A 47 13.75 -12.13 8.74
N GLU A 48 12.85 -12.34 9.68
CA GLU A 48 13.01 -13.33 10.75
C GLU A 48 12.85 -14.78 10.25
N GLU A 49 11.84 -15.05 9.42
CA GLU A 49 11.51 -16.41 8.99
C GLU A 49 12.32 -16.89 7.77
N LEU A 50 12.61 -16.00 6.82
CA LEU A 50 13.26 -16.34 5.54
C LEU A 50 14.73 -15.95 5.47
N GLU A 51 15.28 -15.37 6.55
CA GLU A 51 16.66 -14.90 6.66
C GLU A 51 17.06 -13.89 5.55
N TYR A 52 16.08 -13.16 5.01
CA TYR A 52 16.34 -12.11 4.02
C TYR A 52 16.88 -10.83 4.67
N GLY A 53 17.71 -10.11 3.92
CA GLY A 53 18.05 -8.73 4.27
C GLY A 53 16.90 -7.76 3.90
N PRO A 54 16.91 -6.52 4.41
CA PRO A 54 15.79 -5.58 4.27
C PRO A 54 15.29 -5.37 2.83
N ASN A 55 16.20 -5.21 1.87
CA ASN A 55 15.81 -5.01 0.47
C ASN A 55 15.23 -6.29 -0.16
N GLY A 56 15.80 -7.45 0.16
CA GLY A 56 15.30 -8.73 -0.34
C GLY A 56 13.93 -9.06 0.27
N GLY A 57 13.77 -8.78 1.57
CA GLY A 57 12.50 -8.94 2.26
C GLY A 57 11.41 -8.02 1.71
N LEU A 58 11.74 -6.76 1.40
CA LEU A 58 10.80 -5.83 0.78
C LEU A 58 10.32 -6.33 -0.59
N VAL A 59 11.22 -6.80 -1.44
CA VAL A 59 10.87 -7.37 -2.73
C VAL A 59 9.94 -8.56 -2.55
N TYR A 60 10.27 -9.47 -1.63
CA TYR A 60 9.46 -10.63 -1.32
C TYR A 60 8.06 -10.26 -0.82
N CYS A 61 7.93 -9.30 0.11
CA CYS A 61 6.63 -8.82 0.60
C CYS A 61 5.74 -8.33 -0.56
N MET A 62 6.34 -7.58 -1.48
CA MET A 62 5.62 -7.00 -2.61
C MET A 62 5.26 -8.06 -3.66
N GLU A 63 6.10 -9.07 -3.88
CA GLU A 63 5.78 -10.24 -4.72
C GLU A 63 4.64 -11.05 -4.08
N TYR A 64 4.69 -11.28 -2.77
CA TYR A 64 3.64 -11.98 -2.03
C TYR A 64 2.30 -11.24 -2.08
N LEU A 65 2.30 -9.91 -2.02
CA LEU A 65 1.11 -9.09 -2.27
C LEU A 65 0.51 -9.35 -3.66
N LEU A 66 1.34 -9.48 -4.70
CA LEU A 66 0.85 -9.78 -6.05
C LEU A 66 0.32 -11.21 -6.19
N GLU A 67 0.94 -12.18 -5.53
CA GLU A 67 0.44 -13.54 -5.49
C GLU A 67 -0.92 -13.62 -4.77
N ASN A 68 -1.14 -12.73 -3.81
CA ASN A 68 -2.36 -12.62 -3.01
C ASN A 68 -3.14 -11.34 -3.33
N ILE A 69 -3.15 -10.91 -4.60
CA ILE A 69 -3.70 -9.61 -5.00
C ILE A 69 -5.20 -9.46 -4.71
N ASP A 70 -5.92 -10.59 -4.58
CA ASP A 70 -7.31 -10.62 -4.17
C ASP A 70 -7.50 -10.06 -2.74
N TRP A 71 -6.52 -10.20 -1.85
CA TRP A 71 -6.57 -9.55 -0.52
C TRP A 71 -6.68 -8.03 -0.65
N LEU A 72 -5.86 -7.41 -1.50
CA LEU A 72 -5.91 -5.97 -1.74
C LEU A 72 -7.26 -5.57 -2.33
N LYS A 73 -7.81 -6.40 -3.23
CA LYS A 73 -9.12 -6.16 -3.80
C LYS A 73 -10.22 -6.20 -2.75
N ASP A 74 -10.23 -7.23 -1.91
CA ASP A 74 -11.24 -7.41 -0.86
C ASP A 74 -11.22 -6.25 0.14
N GLU A 75 -10.02 -5.75 0.50
CA GLU A 75 -9.89 -4.55 1.33
C GLU A 75 -10.45 -3.30 0.64
N LEU A 76 -10.17 -3.13 -0.66
CA LEU A 76 -10.65 -2.01 -1.46
C LEU A 76 -12.17 -2.02 -1.69
N ASP A 77 -12.79 -3.20 -1.78
CA ASP A 77 -14.24 -3.37 -1.96
C ASP A 77 -15.06 -2.87 -0.74
N ASN A 78 -14.40 -2.51 0.37
CA ASN A 78 -15.04 -1.89 1.55
C ASN A 78 -15.29 -0.37 1.42
N TYR A 79 -14.84 0.26 0.33
CA TYR A 79 -14.94 1.71 0.11
C TYR A 79 -15.84 2.05 -1.07
N ASP A 80 -16.51 3.21 -1.00
CA ASP A 80 -17.43 3.67 -2.04
C ASP A 80 -16.67 4.35 -3.21
N ASP A 81 -17.25 4.32 -4.42
CA ASP A 81 -16.67 4.88 -5.65
C ASP A 81 -16.42 6.40 -5.60
N ASP A 82 -17.06 7.14 -4.68
CA ASP A 82 -16.94 8.59 -4.52
C ASP A 82 -15.91 9.02 -3.46
N GLU A 83 -15.17 8.05 -2.90
CA GLU A 83 -14.15 8.28 -1.88
C GLU A 83 -12.73 8.30 -2.47
N TYR A 84 -11.81 9.05 -1.83
CA TYR A 84 -10.41 9.10 -2.26
C TYR A 84 -9.56 8.10 -1.48
N LEU A 85 -8.74 7.34 -2.19
CA LEU A 85 -7.74 6.45 -1.60
C LEU A 85 -6.34 7.00 -1.85
N ILE A 86 -5.53 7.07 -0.79
CA ILE A 86 -4.12 7.46 -0.84
C ILE A 86 -3.30 6.24 -0.45
N PHE A 87 -2.47 5.76 -1.36
CA PHE A 87 -1.59 4.63 -1.10
C PHE A 87 -0.23 5.15 -0.60
N ASP A 88 0.08 4.91 0.68
CA ASP A 88 1.43 5.11 1.21
C ASP A 88 2.27 3.89 0.81
N CYS A 89 3.13 4.07 -0.20
CA CYS A 89 3.83 2.97 -0.85
C CYS A 89 5.29 2.89 -0.35
N PRO A 90 5.97 1.74 -0.50
CA PRO A 90 7.36 1.60 -0.09
C PRO A 90 8.26 2.65 -0.75
N GLY A 91 9.22 3.20 0.00
CA GLY A 91 10.12 4.26 -0.47
C GLY A 91 11.21 3.80 -1.46
N GLN A 92 11.34 2.50 -1.70
CA GLN A 92 12.50 1.91 -2.37
C GLN A 92 12.32 1.97 -3.90
N VAL A 93 13.17 2.75 -4.58
CA VAL A 93 13.05 3.07 -6.01
C VAL A 93 13.15 1.85 -6.92
N GLU A 94 13.82 0.79 -6.48
CA GLU A 94 14.01 -0.46 -7.19
C GLU A 94 12.67 -1.15 -7.50
N LEU A 95 11.68 -1.02 -6.60
CA LEU A 95 10.32 -1.56 -6.72
C LEU A 95 9.49 -0.91 -7.84
N TYR A 96 9.92 0.25 -8.33
CA TYR A 96 9.26 1.01 -9.39
C TYR A 96 10.03 0.97 -10.72
N SER A 97 11.30 0.59 -10.69
CA SER A 97 12.21 0.72 -11.83
C SER A 97 12.66 -0.63 -12.40
N HIS A 98 13.23 -1.49 -11.55
CA HIS A 98 13.88 -2.73 -11.97
C HIS A 98 12.99 -3.95 -11.75
N ILE A 99 12.10 -3.86 -10.76
CA ILE A 99 11.17 -4.92 -10.38
C ILE A 99 9.77 -4.44 -10.77
N PRO A 100 9.00 -5.20 -11.58
CA PRO A 100 7.75 -4.73 -12.14
C PRO A 100 6.59 -4.71 -11.13
N VAL A 101 6.84 -4.92 -9.83
CA VAL A 101 5.78 -5.19 -8.86
C VAL A 101 4.79 -4.02 -8.74
N MET A 102 5.27 -2.79 -8.54
CA MET A 102 4.37 -1.63 -8.45
C MET A 102 3.63 -1.37 -9.77
N LYS A 103 4.24 -1.72 -10.90
CA LYS A 103 3.59 -1.60 -12.21
C LYS A 103 2.44 -2.61 -12.36
N GLU A 104 2.62 -3.84 -11.89
CA GLU A 104 1.58 -4.88 -11.85
C GLU A 104 0.42 -4.45 -10.92
N VAL A 105 0.71 -3.97 -9.70
CA VAL A 105 -0.31 -3.44 -8.77
C VAL A 105 -1.14 -2.33 -9.45
N LEU A 106 -0.49 -1.37 -10.10
CA LEU A 106 -1.19 -0.32 -10.87
C LEU A 106 -2.01 -0.88 -12.03
N GLY A 107 -1.57 -1.97 -12.65
CA GLY A 107 -2.31 -2.70 -13.69
C GLY A 107 -3.60 -3.30 -13.14
N HIS A 108 -3.53 -3.97 -11.99
CA HIS A 108 -4.68 -4.52 -11.28
C HIS A 108 -5.67 -3.42 -10.87
N LEU A 109 -5.20 -2.34 -10.25
CA LEU A 109 -6.05 -1.20 -9.88
C LEU A 109 -6.81 -0.64 -11.10
N LYS A 110 -6.15 -0.48 -12.24
CA LYS A 110 -6.79 -0.04 -13.49
C LYS A 110 -7.81 -1.04 -14.01
N MET A 111 -7.52 -2.34 -13.93
CA MET A 111 -8.44 -3.40 -14.34
C MET A 111 -9.71 -3.41 -13.47
N TRP A 112 -9.59 -3.06 -12.19
CA TRP A 112 -10.71 -2.92 -11.26
C TRP A 112 -11.46 -1.59 -11.38
N GLY A 113 -11.04 -0.70 -12.28
CA GLY A 113 -11.75 0.55 -12.57
C GLY A 113 -11.19 1.80 -11.86
N TYR A 114 -10.18 1.63 -10.99
CA TYR A 114 -9.49 2.76 -10.37
C TYR A 114 -8.68 3.55 -11.40
N ARG A 115 -8.48 4.83 -11.10
CA ARG A 115 -7.70 5.76 -11.92
C ARG A 115 -6.53 6.33 -11.11
N PRO A 116 -5.42 5.58 -10.98
CA PRO A 116 -4.22 6.10 -10.33
C PRO A 116 -3.76 7.38 -11.03
N ALA A 117 -3.48 8.43 -10.26
CA ALA A 117 -3.13 9.76 -10.72
C ALA A 117 -1.71 10.16 -10.29
#